data_AF-A0A975JDV0-F1
#
_entry.id   AF-A0A975JDV0-F1
#
_cell.length_a   1.000
_cell.length_b   1.000
_cell.length_c   1.000
_cell.angle_alpha   90.00
_cell.angle_beta   90.00
_cell.angle_gamma   90.00
#
_symmetry.space_group_name_H-M   'P 1'
#
loop_
_entity.id
_entity.type
_entity.pdbx_description
1 polymer ?
#
loop_
_entity_poly.entity_id
_entity_poly.type
_entity_poly.pdbx_seq_one_letter_code
_entity_poly.pdbx_strand_id
1 'polypeptide(L)'
;MSHRILVDASNVLFWQGGGARLDTLKIVASALCARRFVPELIFDFRVGLAVEEVALHLGLDAHCVQIAPEGAAADALLLDRAEQSGAQIVTRDQYRDWRDNYPALRRDWLVSGRIVGGRAQFSRKLRAVPI
;
A
#
# COMPACT_ATOMS: atom_id res chain seq x y z
N MET A 1 -16.61 12.98 1.40
CA MET A 1 -16.03 11.98 2.31
C MET A 1 -14.91 11.28 1.58
N SER A 2 -13.69 11.42 2.08
CA SER A 2 -12.50 10.74 1.56
C SER A 2 -12.22 9.55 2.45
N HIS A 3 -11.61 8.50 1.88
CA HIS A 3 -11.42 7.24 2.59
C HIS A 3 -9.96 6.81 2.64
N ARG A 4 -9.49 6.37 3.80
CA ARG A 4 -8.12 5.87 3.95
C ARG A 4 -7.98 4.48 3.34
N ILE A 5 -6.85 4.25 2.68
CA ILE A 5 -6.39 2.91 2.30
C ILE A 5 -4.87 2.85 2.42
N LEU A 6 -4.36 1.77 2.99
CA LEU A 6 -2.93 1.56 3.15
C LEU A 6 -2.38 0.85 1.91
N VAL A 7 -1.16 1.18 1.50
CA VAL A 7 -0.48 0.56 0.38
C VAL A 7 0.89 0.10 0.85
N ASP A 8 1.13 -1.20 0.74
CA ASP A 8 2.46 -1.78 0.86
C ASP A 8 3.22 -1.47 -0.42
N ALA A 9 3.88 -0.31 -0.42
CA ALA A 9 4.43 0.26 -1.63
C ALA A 9 5.65 -0.54 -2.11
N SER A 10 6.44 -1.06 -1.17
CA SER A 10 7.52 -2.02 -1.46
C SER A 10 7.00 -3.25 -2.17
N ASN A 11 5.91 -3.88 -1.70
CA ASN A 11 5.33 -5.04 -2.38
C ASN A 11 4.76 -4.69 -3.77
N VAL A 12 4.04 -3.56 -3.88
CA VAL A 12 3.40 -3.13 -5.13
C VAL A 12 4.41 -2.82 -6.23
N LEU A 13 5.58 -2.27 -5.88
CA LEU A 13 6.66 -2.02 -6.85
C LEU A 13 7.04 -3.26 -7.67
N PHE A 14 6.94 -4.45 -7.09
CA PHE A 14 7.33 -5.71 -7.72
C PHE A 14 6.16 -6.52 -8.29
N TRP A 15 4.93 -5.97 -8.32
CA TRP A 15 3.74 -6.72 -8.77
C TRP A 15 3.80 -7.20 -10.23
N GLN A 16 4.56 -6.55 -11.09
CA GLN A 16 4.70 -6.96 -12.49
C GLN A 16 5.86 -7.95 -12.73
N GLY A 17 6.63 -8.29 -11.68
CA GLY A 17 7.86 -9.06 -11.82
C GLY A 17 8.95 -8.30 -12.60
N GLY A 18 10.14 -8.92 -12.70
CA GLY A 18 11.25 -8.34 -13.47
C GLY A 18 11.92 -7.11 -12.86
N GLY A 19 11.66 -6.81 -11.58
CA GLY A 19 12.26 -5.70 -10.83
C GLY A 19 11.23 -4.70 -10.27
N ALA A 20 11.73 -3.69 -9.56
CA ALA A 20 10.91 -2.61 -9.01
C ALA A 20 10.45 -1.65 -10.12
N ARG A 21 9.16 -1.28 -10.12
CA ARG A 21 8.57 -0.42 -11.16
C ARG A 21 7.66 0.65 -10.56
N LEU A 22 8.15 1.89 -10.51
CA LEU A 22 7.36 3.04 -10.03
C LEU A 22 6.06 3.26 -10.81
N ASP A 23 6.04 2.94 -12.10
CA ASP A 23 4.81 3.03 -12.91
C ASP A 23 3.71 2.08 -12.42
N THR A 24 4.08 0.92 -11.87
CA THR A 24 3.09 -0.01 -11.30
C THR A 24 2.41 0.63 -10.10
N LEU A 25 3.21 1.25 -9.23
CA LEU A 25 2.72 1.97 -8.06
C LEU A 25 1.87 3.19 -8.47
N LYS A 26 2.27 3.92 -9.52
CA LYS A 26 1.49 5.04 -10.09
C LYS A 26 0.11 4.61 -10.56
N ILE A 27 0.02 3.53 -11.33
CA ILE A 27 -1.26 3.00 -11.81
C ILE A 27 -2.16 2.60 -10.64
N VAL A 28 -1.60 1.99 -9.59
CA VAL A 28 -2.34 1.62 -8.38
C VAL A 28 -2.82 2.87 -7.62
N ALA A 29 -1.93 3.81 -7.31
CA ALA A 29 -2.26 5.04 -6.59
C ALA A 29 -3.33 5.86 -7.33
N SER A 30 -3.16 6.09 -8.64
CA SER A 30 -4.16 6.80 -9.46
C SER A 30 -5.51 6.08 -9.47
N ALA A 31 -5.52 4.74 -9.49
CA ALA A 31 -6.76 3.96 -9.44
C ALA A 31 -7.47 4.09 -8.08
N LEU A 32 -6.73 4.22 -6.98
CA LEU A 32 -7.29 4.44 -5.64
C LEU A 32 -7.85 5.87 -5.52
N CYS A 33 -7.09 6.88 -5.94
CA CYS A 33 -7.53 8.28 -5.95
C CYS A 33 -8.80 8.48 -6.80
N ALA A 34 -8.87 7.88 -7.98
CA ALA A 34 -10.06 7.92 -8.84
C ALA A 34 -11.32 7.30 -8.18
N ARG A 35 -11.13 6.44 -7.16
CA ARG A 35 -12.20 5.85 -6.34
C ARG A 35 -12.43 6.60 -5.03
N ARG A 36 -11.90 7.81 -4.89
CA ARG A 36 -12.01 8.70 -3.71
C ARG A 36 -11.33 8.18 -2.45
N PHE A 37 -10.32 7.32 -2.61
CA PHE A 37 -9.42 6.96 -1.53
C PHE A 37 -8.24 7.93 -1.45
N VAL A 38 -7.74 8.13 -0.24
CA VAL A 38 -6.44 8.76 0.04
C VAL A 38 -5.48 7.61 0.35
N PRO A 39 -4.58 7.27 -0.58
CA PRO A 39 -3.64 6.18 -0.38
C PRO A 39 -2.50 6.64 0.53
N GLU A 40 -2.22 5.85 1.56
CA GLU A 40 -1.05 6.01 2.43
C GLU A 40 -0.04 4.93 2.08
N LEU A 41 1.06 5.34 1.45
CA LEU A 41 2.11 4.46 0.93
C LEU A 41 3.17 4.28 2.01
N ILE A 42 3.42 3.02 2.39
CA ILE A 42 4.49 2.67 3.31
C ILE A 42 5.51 1.81 2.57
N PHE A 43 6.77 2.24 2.62
CA PHE A 43 7.92 1.53 2.05
C PHE A 43 8.79 0.95 3.16
N ASP A 44 9.38 -0.21 2.91
CA ASP A 44 10.55 -0.70 3.63
C ASP A 44 11.77 0.20 3.36
N PHE A 45 12.58 0.43 4.39
CA PHE A 45 13.76 1.28 4.30
C PHE A 45 14.77 0.82 3.23
N ARG A 46 14.81 -0.48 2.92
CA ARG A 46 15.77 -1.08 1.97
C ARG A 46 15.49 -0.72 0.51
N VAL A 47 14.33 -0.14 0.19
CA VAL A 47 14.02 0.24 -1.20
C VAL A 47 14.90 1.42 -1.66
N GLY A 48 15.42 2.23 -0.73
CA GLY A 48 16.39 3.28 -1.04
C GLY A 48 15.86 4.41 -1.93
N LEU A 49 14.54 4.65 -1.89
CA LEU A 49 13.88 5.75 -2.61
C LEU A 49 13.77 6.99 -1.72
N ALA A 50 13.71 8.17 -2.32
CA ALA A 50 13.38 9.41 -1.61
C ALA A 50 11.86 9.68 -1.63
N VAL A 51 11.32 10.15 -0.50
CA VAL A 51 9.88 10.42 -0.33
C VAL A 51 9.38 11.43 -1.35
N GLU A 52 10.09 12.53 -1.51
CA GLU A 52 9.72 13.66 -2.37
C GLU A 52 9.69 13.26 -3.84
N GLU A 53 10.68 12.49 -4.29
CA GLU A 53 10.78 12.00 -5.67
C GLU A 53 9.63 11.02 -5.99
N VAL A 54 9.33 10.11 -5.06
CA VAL A 54 8.21 9.18 -5.20
C VAL A 54 6.88 9.94 -5.25
N ALA A 55 6.64 10.83 -4.28
CA ALA A 55 5.41 11.62 -4.23
C ALA A 55 5.18 12.41 -5.52
N LEU A 56 6.23 13.08 -6.01
CA LEU A 56 6.21 13.81 -7.28
C LEU A 56 5.89 12.90 -8.47
N HIS A 57 6.56 11.75 -8.59
CA HIS A 57 6.31 10.79 -9.68
C HIS A 57 4.86 10.28 -9.70
N LEU A 58 4.30 10.06 -8.51
CA LEU A 58 2.94 9.56 -8.32
C LEU A 58 1.86 10.64 -8.43
N GLY A 59 2.24 11.93 -8.36
CA GLY A 59 1.30 13.04 -8.27
C GLY A 59 0.53 13.05 -6.96
N LEU A 60 1.18 12.64 -5.87
CA LEU A 60 0.65 12.65 -4.51
C LEU A 60 1.36 13.72 -3.68
N ASP A 61 0.73 14.17 -2.61
CA ASP A 61 1.43 14.95 -1.60
C ASP A 61 2.46 14.07 -0.85
N ALA A 62 3.59 14.67 -0.45
CA ALA A 62 4.65 13.97 0.26
C ALA A 62 4.17 13.30 1.56
N HIS A 63 3.15 13.86 2.22
CA HIS A 63 2.58 13.28 3.45
C HIS A 63 1.84 11.94 3.22
N CYS A 64 1.49 11.62 1.97
CA CYS A 64 0.92 10.32 1.60
C CYS A 64 1.99 9.22 1.46
N VAL A 65 3.28 9.57 1.53
CA VAL A 65 4.40 8.66 1.33
C VAL A 65 5.25 8.61 2.59
N GLN A 66 5.43 7.40 3.12
CA GLN A 66 6.21 7.14 4.31
C GLN A 66 7.23 6.02 4.02
N ILE A 67 8.48 6.22 4.44
CA ILE A 67 9.50 5.17 4.49
C ILE A 67 9.63 4.73 5.94
N ALA A 68 9.56 3.43 6.19
CA ALA A 68 9.79 2.85 7.50
C ALA A 68 11.21 3.23 7.98
N PRO A 69 11.40 3.58 9.26
CA PRO A 69 12.73 3.79 9.81
C PRO A 69 13.62 2.56 9.64
N GLU A 70 14.94 2.75 9.56
CA GLU A 70 15.89 1.65 9.63
C GLU A 70 15.69 0.86 10.93
N GLY A 71 15.68 -0.47 10.83
CA GLY A 71 15.40 -1.37 11.96
C GLY A 71 13.91 -1.55 12.29
N ALA A 72 13.01 -0.76 11.70
CA ALA A 72 11.57 -1.01 11.78
C ALA A 72 11.10 -1.83 10.56
N ALA A 73 10.22 -2.80 10.79
CA ALA A 73 9.57 -3.53 9.72
C ALA A 73 8.40 -2.72 9.16
N ALA A 74 8.38 -2.47 7.84
CA ALA A 74 7.26 -1.81 7.18
C ALA A 74 5.95 -2.58 7.37
N ASP A 75 6.01 -3.91 7.38
CA ASP A 75 4.88 -4.79 7.64
C ASP A 75 4.21 -4.49 8.98
N ALA A 76 4.99 -4.33 10.06
CA ALA A 76 4.47 -3.99 11.38
C ALA A 76 3.73 -2.64 11.36
N LEU A 77 4.32 -1.61 10.72
CA LEU A 77 3.68 -0.30 10.59
C LEU A 77 2.36 -0.35 9.82
N LEU A 78 2.31 -1.15 8.74
CA LEU A 78 1.09 -1.36 7.95
C LEU A 78 0.01 -2.07 8.79
N LEU A 79 0.39 -3.13 9.50
CA LEU A 79 -0.51 -3.94 10.31
C LEU A 79 -1.05 -3.17 11.51
N ASP A 80 -0.20 -2.47 12.26
CA ASP A 80 -0.60 -1.58 13.36
C ASP A 80 -1.62 -0.55 12.89
N ARG A 81 -1.36 0.10 11.76
CA ARG A 81 -2.23 1.16 11.22
C ARG A 81 -3.54 0.59 10.68
N ALA A 82 -3.53 -0.60 10.09
CA ALA A 82 -4.73 -1.29 9.65
C ALA A 82 -5.60 -1.71 10.83
N GLU A 83 -5.00 -2.20 11.91
CA GLU A 83 -5.72 -2.58 13.13
C GLU A 83 -6.37 -1.37 13.81
N GLN A 84 -5.62 -0.27 13.95
CA GLN A 84 -6.11 0.97 14.58
C GLN A 84 -7.24 1.64 13.79
N SER A 85 -7.16 1.62 12.45
CA SER A 85 -8.11 2.36 11.59
C SER A 85 -9.19 1.50 10.96
N GLY A 86 -9.00 0.18 10.91
CA GLY A 86 -9.82 -0.73 10.11
C GLY A 86 -9.60 -0.61 8.59
N ALA A 87 -8.58 0.13 8.16
CA ALA A 87 -8.27 0.31 6.73
C ALA A 87 -7.81 -0.99 6.08
N GLN A 88 -8.12 -1.14 4.79
CA GLN A 88 -7.56 -2.22 3.99
C GLN A 88 -6.11 -1.93 3.59
N ILE A 89 -5.32 -2.99 3.40
CA ILE A 89 -3.94 -2.91 2.92
C ILE A 89 -3.89 -3.46 1.49
N VAL A 90 -3.37 -2.66 0.56
CA VAL A 90 -3.09 -3.09 -0.81
C VAL A 90 -1.72 -3.75 -0.84
N THR A 91 -1.69 -5.08 -0.94
CA THR A 91 -0.48 -5.91 -0.95
C THR A 91 -0.77 -7.29 -1.56
N ARG A 92 0.26 -8.00 -2.03
CA ARG A 92 0.20 -9.44 -2.30
C ARG A 92 0.72 -10.29 -1.14
N ASP A 93 1.36 -9.68 -0.15
CA ASP A 93 1.78 -10.39 1.03
C ASP A 93 0.57 -10.90 1.83
N GLN A 94 0.75 -12.05 2.47
CA GLN A 94 -0.23 -12.62 3.40
C GLN A 94 0.16 -12.39 4.86
N TYR A 95 1.30 -11.73 5.10
CA TYR A 95 1.91 -11.44 6.40
C TYR A 95 1.90 -12.65 7.32
N ARG A 96 2.32 -13.80 6.79
CA ARG A 96 2.21 -15.10 7.50
C ARG A 96 3.04 -15.11 8.78
N ASP A 97 4.23 -14.54 8.71
CA ASP A 97 5.19 -14.49 9.82
C ASP A 97 4.72 -13.55 10.94
N TRP A 98 3.75 -12.67 10.64
CA TRP A 98 3.22 -11.69 11.58
C TRP A 98 1.92 -12.13 12.26
N ARG A 99 1.34 -13.27 11.89
CA ARG A 99 0.01 -13.69 12.38
C ARG A 99 -0.06 -13.86 13.89
N ASP A 100 1.01 -14.35 14.50
CA ASP A 100 1.05 -14.57 15.95
C ASP A 100 1.06 -13.22 16.71
N ASN A 101 1.66 -12.19 16.11
CA ASN A 101 1.68 -10.83 16.66
C ASN A 101 0.38 -10.05 16.37
N TYR A 102 -0.31 -10.39 15.28
CA TYR A 102 -1.53 -9.71 14.83
C TYR A 102 -2.69 -10.71 14.66
N PRO A 103 -3.22 -11.29 15.75
CA PRO A 103 -4.29 -12.29 15.68
C PRO A 103 -5.59 -11.72 15.12
N ALA A 104 -5.79 -10.40 15.19
CA ALA A 104 -6.93 -9.72 14.58
C ALA A 104 -6.78 -9.51 13.07
N LEU A 105 -5.63 -9.83 12.47
CA LEU A 105 -5.40 -9.69 11.03
C LEU A 105 -6.42 -10.50 10.25
N ARG A 106 -7.32 -9.82 9.55
CA ARG A 106 -8.34 -10.49 8.76
C ARG A 106 -7.91 -10.60 7.31
N ARG A 107 -8.09 -11.80 6.73
CA ARG A 107 -7.79 -12.02 5.32
C ARG A 107 -8.50 -11.03 4.41
N ASP A 108 -9.71 -10.60 4.77
CA ASP A 108 -10.52 -9.65 3.99
C ASP A 108 -9.96 -8.21 3.98
N TRP A 109 -9.00 -7.88 4.85
CA TRP A 109 -8.30 -6.60 4.88
C TRP A 109 -7.22 -6.48 3.79
N LEU A 110 -6.64 -7.61 3.39
CA LEU A 110 -5.55 -7.67 2.42
C LEU A 110 -6.09 -7.69 0.99
N VAL A 111 -5.79 -6.65 0.22
CA VAL A 111 -6.26 -6.46 -1.17
C VAL A 111 -5.10 -6.62 -2.12
N SER A 112 -4.97 -7.79 -2.75
CA SER A 112 -4.03 -7.97 -3.85
C SER A 112 -4.57 -7.41 -5.16
N GLY A 113 -3.71 -7.29 -6.18
CA GLY A 113 -4.10 -6.88 -7.51
C GLY A 113 -3.10 -7.25 -8.61
N ARG A 114 -3.48 -6.87 -9.83
CA ARG A 114 -2.70 -7.04 -11.07
C ARG A 114 -2.89 -5.83 -11.98
N ILE A 115 -1.89 -5.52 -12.80
CA ILE A 115 -2.03 -4.57 -13.90
C ILE A 115 -2.47 -5.34 -15.14
N VAL A 116 -3.58 -4.93 -15.75
CA VAL A 116 -4.13 -5.52 -16.98
C VAL A 116 -4.53 -4.39 -17.91
N GLY A 117 -3.95 -4.35 -19.12
CA GLY A 117 -4.23 -3.29 -20.10
C GLY A 117 -3.98 -1.88 -19.55
N GLY A 118 -2.93 -1.71 -18.74
CA GLY A 118 -2.59 -0.42 -18.12
C GLY A 118 -3.49 0.00 -16.95
N ARG A 119 -4.36 -0.88 -16.45
CA ARG A 119 -5.27 -0.60 -15.34
C ARG A 119 -5.05 -1.54 -14.16
N ALA A 120 -5.12 -1.02 -12.94
CA ALA A 120 -5.15 -1.85 -11.74
C ALA A 120 -6.50 -2.58 -11.61
N GLN A 121 -6.44 -3.90 -11.48
CA GLN A 121 -7.56 -4.74 -11.07
C GLN A 121 -7.28 -5.28 -9.66
N PHE A 122 -8.19 -4.99 -8.73
CA PHE A 122 -8.10 -5.44 -7.34
C PHE A 122 -8.84 -6.78 -7.16
N SER A 123 -8.31 -7.65 -6.31
CA SER A 123 -8.84 -8.98 -6.02
C SER A 123 -10.20 -8.98 -5.31
N ARG A 124 -10.62 -7.82 -4.79
CA ARG A 124 -11.89 -7.64 -4.07
C ARG A 124 -12.32 -6.20 -4.05
N LYS A 125 -13.54 -5.98 -3.54
CA LYS A 125 -14.11 -4.65 -3.33
C LYS A 125 -13.29 -3.88 -2.29
N LEU A 126 -12.93 -2.65 -2.64
CA LEU A 126 -12.30 -1.70 -1.73
C LEU A 126 -13.33 -1.19 -0.72
N ARG A 127 -12.94 -1.14 0.56
CA ARG A 127 -13.76 -0.67 1.67
C ARG A 127 -13.30 0.69 2.12
N ALA A 128 -14.26 1.60 2.11
CA ALA A 128 -14.12 2.96 2.57
C ALA A 128 -14.06 3.02 4.10
N VAL A 129 -12.95 3.48 4.65
CA VAL A 129 -12.86 3.94 6.05
C VAL A 129 -12.80 5.46 6.01
N PRO A 130 -13.78 6.19 6.58
CA PRO A 130 -13.73 7.65 6.65
C PRO A 130 -12.44 8.15 7.33
N ILE A 131 -11.90 9.26 6.81
CA ILE A 131 -10.78 10.01 7.40
C ILE A 131 -11.35 11.03 8.37
#